data_AF-A0A968ZJQ5-F1
#
_entry.id   AF-A0A968ZJQ5-F1
#
_cell.length_a   1.000
_cell.length_b   1.000
_cell.length_c   1.000
_cell.angle_alpha   90.00
_cell.angle_beta   90.00
_cell.angle_gamma   90.00
#
_symmetry.space_group_name_H-M   'P 1'
#
loop_
_entity.id
_entity.type
_entity.pdbx_description
1 polymer ?
#
loop_
_entity_poly.entity_id
_entity_poly.type
_entity_poly.pdbx_seq_one_letter_code
_entity_poly.pdbx_strand_id
1 'polypeptide(L)'
;MADNPYPEQIDALDLGSEQKHYLTERWLDQYAWFEKRAGTMQKWYRRLRLIVVVGGVLIPGLIAFRFPENEGTQALLEPEPNGTEMAMVQLVATSPWSWLSDPDEVKNFFVFIISLVVAVAAAIEEFFNFGEKHRNYRKAAEQMKGEYWKFTQLSGPYSKYQTDTADYPTALKSAYLSFVQRIEQIIEDDVSSFITLADEQLAEDNRQIQKTLQETQQAVDKLNHELNRVTLQMQAIAPPLEPETEAQPISEETSGIIAAPPNP
;
A
#
# COMPACT_ATOMS: atom_id res chain seq x y z
N MET A 1 -30.83 6.30 7.67
CA MET A 1 -30.93 5.73 6.32
C MET A 1 -32.06 6.49 5.66
N ALA A 2 -31.80 7.18 4.55
CA ALA A 2 -32.87 7.90 3.85
C ALA A 2 -33.90 6.88 3.37
N ASP A 3 -35.18 7.23 3.43
CA ASP A 3 -36.25 6.45 2.79
C ASP A 3 -35.89 6.26 1.33
N ASN A 4 -35.65 5.01 0.95
CA ASN A 4 -35.39 4.65 -0.42
C ASN A 4 -36.75 4.63 -1.14
N PRO A 5 -37.03 5.51 -2.13
CA PRO A 5 -38.35 5.61 -2.74
C PRO A 5 -38.62 4.50 -3.78
N TYR A 6 -37.61 3.72 -4.15
CA TYR A 6 -37.74 2.75 -5.23
C TYR A 6 -38.65 1.54 -4.96
N PRO A 7 -38.76 0.97 -3.74
CA PRO A 7 -39.69 -0.13 -3.46
C PRO A 7 -41.14 0.24 -3.83
N GLU A 8 -41.61 1.40 -3.38
CA GLU A 8 -42.97 1.89 -3.69
C GLU A 8 -43.15 2.15 -5.19
N GLN A 9 -42.12 2.70 -5.86
CA GLN A 9 -42.16 2.93 -7.31
C GLN A 9 -42.20 1.62 -8.09
N ILE A 10 -41.44 0.60 -7.69
CA ILE A 10 -41.43 -0.73 -8.33
C ILE A 10 -42.80 -1.39 -8.16
N ASP A 11 -43.41 -1.29 -6.97
CA ASP A 11 -44.72 -1.85 -6.71
C ASP A 11 -45.81 -1.19 -7.56
N ALA A 12 -45.70 0.11 -7.84
CA ALA A 12 -46.61 0.85 -8.69
C ALA A 12 -46.51 0.50 -10.20
N LEU A 13 -45.44 -0.17 -10.66
CA LEU A 13 -45.30 -0.56 -12.06
C LEU A 13 -46.27 -1.70 -12.43
N ASP A 14 -46.85 -1.65 -13.63
CA ASP A 14 -47.64 -2.76 -14.18
C ASP A 14 -46.71 -3.82 -14.80
N LEU A 15 -46.02 -4.55 -13.93
CA LEU A 15 -45.12 -5.65 -14.24
C LEU A 15 -45.56 -6.93 -13.52
N GLY A 16 -45.17 -8.08 -14.07
CA GLY A 16 -45.40 -9.37 -13.42
C GLY A 16 -44.66 -9.48 -12.08
N SER A 17 -45.12 -10.36 -11.18
CA SER A 17 -44.48 -10.59 -9.88
C SER A 17 -43.01 -10.96 -9.99
N GLU A 18 -42.66 -11.83 -10.94
CA GLU A 18 -41.26 -12.23 -11.21
C GLU A 18 -40.37 -11.05 -11.62
N GLN A 19 -40.91 -10.15 -12.44
CA GLN A 19 -40.18 -8.97 -12.91
C GLN A 19 -39.94 -7.99 -11.75
N LYS A 20 -40.96 -7.79 -10.90
CA LYS A 20 -40.83 -6.98 -9.68
C LYS A 20 -39.86 -7.60 -8.67
N HIS A 21 -39.85 -8.92 -8.56
CA HIS A 21 -38.95 -9.64 -7.67
C HIS A 21 -37.49 -9.40 -8.05
N TYR A 22 -37.14 -9.52 -9.34
CA TYR A 22 -35.81 -9.17 -9.82
C TYR A 22 -35.46 -7.70 -9.58
N LEU A 23 -36.39 -6.76 -9.84
CA LEU A 23 -36.14 -5.34 -9.59
C LEU A 23 -35.82 -5.06 -8.11
N THR A 24 -36.49 -5.76 -7.20
CA THR A 24 -36.35 -5.56 -5.75
C THR A 24 -35.12 -6.28 -5.20
N GLU A 25 -34.95 -7.56 -5.49
CA GLU A 25 -33.89 -8.37 -4.90
C GLU A 25 -32.54 -8.18 -5.60
N ARG A 26 -32.54 -7.95 -6.92
CA ARG A 26 -31.31 -7.88 -7.71
C ARG A 26 -30.90 -6.44 -8.01
N TRP A 27 -31.76 -5.69 -8.70
CA TRP A 27 -31.40 -4.34 -9.13
C TRP A 27 -31.28 -3.38 -7.95
N LEU A 28 -32.28 -3.35 -7.07
CA LEU A 28 -32.33 -2.39 -5.98
C LEU A 28 -31.26 -2.67 -4.92
N ASP A 29 -31.05 -3.94 -4.55
CA ASP A 29 -29.98 -4.33 -3.63
C ASP A 29 -28.60 -3.92 -4.19
N GLN A 30 -28.33 -4.25 -5.46
CA GLN A 30 -27.05 -3.92 -6.09
C GLN A 30 -26.85 -2.40 -6.21
N TYR A 31 -27.88 -1.65 -6.60
CA TYR A 31 -27.84 -0.19 -6.64
C TYR A 31 -27.55 0.39 -5.25
N ALA A 32 -28.28 -0.06 -4.23
CA ALA A 32 -28.12 0.42 -2.85
C ALA A 32 -26.72 0.07 -2.30
N TRP A 33 -26.21 -1.11 -2.64
CA TRP A 33 -24.84 -1.51 -2.32
C TRP A 33 -23.83 -0.55 -2.95
N PHE A 34 -23.94 -0.27 -4.25
CA PHE A 34 -23.05 0.65 -4.95
C PHE A 34 -23.11 2.07 -4.37
N GLU A 35 -24.31 2.61 -4.14
CA GLU A 35 -24.49 3.95 -3.57
C GLU A 35 -23.87 4.07 -2.17
N LYS A 36 -24.14 3.08 -1.30
CA LYS A 36 -23.59 3.03 0.06
C LYS A 36 -22.08 2.86 0.06
N ARG A 37 -21.55 1.98 -0.79
CA ARG A 37 -20.12 1.73 -0.94
C ARG A 37 -19.42 2.98 -1.45
N ALA A 38 -19.96 3.63 -2.46
CA ALA A 38 -19.47 4.89 -2.97
C ALA A 38 -19.41 5.94 -1.84
N GLY A 39 -20.52 6.20 -1.15
CA GLY A 39 -20.56 7.20 -0.06
C GLY A 39 -19.54 6.92 1.06
N THR A 40 -19.35 5.65 1.41
CA THR A 40 -18.39 5.23 2.44
C THR A 40 -16.95 5.48 1.99
N MET A 41 -16.58 5.07 0.78
CA MET A 41 -15.23 5.27 0.23
C MET A 41 -14.87 6.76 0.11
N GLN A 42 -15.83 7.59 -0.31
CA GLN A 42 -15.64 9.04 -0.38
C GLN A 42 -15.33 9.66 0.98
N LYS A 43 -16.00 9.18 2.04
CA LYS A 43 -15.76 9.65 3.42
C LYS A 43 -14.38 9.23 3.92
N TRP A 44 -13.98 7.99 3.69
CA TRP A 44 -12.65 7.49 4.08
C TRP A 44 -11.53 8.23 3.35
N TYR A 45 -11.64 8.36 2.03
CA TYR A 45 -10.69 9.12 1.22
C TYR A 45 -10.52 10.56 1.76
N ARG A 46 -11.63 11.26 2.01
CA ARG A 46 -11.57 12.62 2.58
C ARG A 46 -10.96 12.67 3.98
N ARG A 47 -11.20 11.66 4.83
CA ARG A 47 -10.62 11.59 6.18
C ARG A 47 -9.11 11.37 6.13
N LEU A 48 -8.63 10.42 5.32
CA LEU A 48 -7.20 10.16 5.15
C LEU A 48 -6.48 11.39 4.60
N ARG A 49 -7.03 11.98 3.54
CA ARG A 49 -6.47 13.19 2.94
C ARG A 49 -6.43 14.36 3.93
N LEU A 50 -7.44 14.51 4.78
CA LEU A 50 -7.43 15.52 5.83
C LEU A 50 -6.28 15.29 6.82
N ILE A 51 -6.06 14.05 7.27
CA ILE A 51 -4.96 13.71 8.18
C ILE A 51 -3.61 14.08 7.56
N VAL A 52 -3.38 13.72 6.29
CA VAL A 52 -2.13 14.01 5.59
C VAL A 52 -1.89 15.52 5.46
N VAL A 53 -2.90 16.27 5.03
CA VAL A 53 -2.79 17.73 4.85
C VAL A 53 -2.57 18.44 6.19
N VAL A 54 -3.38 18.12 7.21
CA VAL A 54 -3.26 18.75 8.53
C VAL A 54 -1.92 18.37 9.17
N GLY A 55 -1.54 17.10 9.16
CA GLY A 55 -0.27 16.65 9.73
C GLY A 55 0.95 17.28 9.03
N GLY A 56 0.93 17.37 7.70
CA GLY A 56 1.99 18.04 6.94
C GLY A 56 2.17 19.52 7.28
N VAL A 57 1.10 20.23 7.65
CA VAL A 57 1.15 21.62 8.11
C VAL A 57 1.55 21.74 9.58
N LEU A 58 1.16 20.78 10.43
CA LEU A 58 1.46 20.79 11.85
C LEU A 58 2.94 20.51 12.16
N ILE A 59 3.59 19.61 11.40
CA ILE A 59 4.99 19.23 11.63
C ILE A 59 5.94 20.44 11.63
N PRO A 60 5.95 21.33 10.61
CA PRO A 60 6.78 22.53 10.64
C PRO A 60 6.47 23.47 11.81
N GLY A 61 5.18 23.62 12.16
CA GLY A 61 4.76 24.46 13.29
C GLY A 61 5.28 23.97 14.63
N LEU A 62 5.26 22.65 14.87
CA LEU A 62 5.80 22.05 16.08
C LEU A 62 7.32 22.20 16.15
N ILE A 63 8.03 22.01 15.04
CA ILE A 63 9.49 22.16 14.98
C ILE A 63 9.91 23.60 15.27
N ALA A 64 9.14 24.58 14.78
CA ALA A 64 9.43 26.00 14.98
C ALA A 64 9.21 26.47 16.43
N PHE A 65 8.40 25.75 17.23
CA PHE A 65 8.13 26.12 18.61
C PHE A 65 9.31 25.73 19.52
N ARG A 66 9.92 26.73 20.14
CA ARG A 66 10.97 26.56 21.16
C ARG A 66 10.39 26.82 22.54
N PHE A 67 10.61 25.90 23.47
CA PHE A 67 10.26 26.15 24.86
C PHE A 67 11.27 27.14 25.47
N PRO A 68 10.81 28.10 26.29
CA PRO A 68 11.72 28.98 27.00
C PRO A 68 12.53 28.18 28.02
N GLU A 69 13.84 28.26 27.91
CA GLU A 69 14.79 27.61 28.80
C GLU A 69 14.59 28.13 30.23
N ASN A 70 14.35 27.23 31.18
CA ASN A 70 14.07 27.55 32.57
C ASN A 70 15.36 27.86 33.33
N GLU A 71 15.92 29.04 33.06
CA GLU A 71 17.12 29.59 33.70
C GLU A 71 17.05 29.60 35.25
N GLY A 72 15.84 29.59 35.82
CA GLY A 72 15.60 29.66 37.26
C GLY A 72 15.91 28.39 38.07
N THR A 73 16.14 27.24 37.44
CA THR A 73 16.36 25.96 38.17
C THR A 73 17.83 25.64 38.39
N GLN A 74 18.73 26.15 37.54
CA GLN A 74 20.16 25.85 37.60
C GLN A 74 20.92 26.68 38.64
N ALA A 75 20.45 27.89 38.97
CA ALA A 75 21.17 28.79 39.88
C ALA A 75 20.95 28.55 41.39
N LEU A 76 20.03 27.66 41.78
CA LEU A 76 19.65 27.46 43.20
C LEU A 76 19.99 26.07 43.76
N LEU A 77 20.67 25.20 43.00
CA LEU A 77 20.99 23.82 43.39
C LEU A 77 22.44 23.45 43.10
N GLU A 78 23.41 24.21 43.62
CA GLU A 78 24.80 23.74 43.72
C GLU A 78 25.16 23.36 45.16
N PRO A 79 24.80 22.16 45.66
CA PRO A 79 25.57 21.47 46.69
C PRO A 79 26.69 20.63 46.04
N GLU A 80 27.88 20.66 46.63
CA GLU A 80 29.03 19.80 46.29
C GLU A 80 28.61 18.32 46.30
N PRO A 81 28.77 17.56 45.19
CA PRO A 81 28.15 16.25 45.04
C PRO A 81 28.91 15.15 45.79
N ASN A 82 28.23 14.49 46.73
CA ASN A 82 28.76 13.33 47.45
C ASN A 82 28.78 12.12 46.48
N GLY A 83 29.79 11.24 46.57
CA GLY A 83 29.98 10.12 45.64
C GLY A 83 28.79 9.15 45.48
N THR A 84 27.88 9.10 46.45
CA THR A 84 26.62 8.33 46.39
C THR A 84 25.51 9.06 45.62
N GLU A 85 25.49 10.38 45.65
CA GLU A 85 24.53 11.20 44.90
C GLU A 85 24.85 11.20 43.41
N MET A 86 26.15 11.20 43.06
CA MET A 86 26.63 11.01 41.68
C MET A 86 26.09 9.70 41.06
N ALA A 87 26.09 8.61 41.82
CA ALA A 87 25.57 7.32 41.36
C ALA A 87 24.05 7.35 41.12
N MET A 88 23.30 8.01 41.99
CA MET A 88 21.84 8.16 41.85
C MET A 88 21.46 9.06 40.67
N VAL A 89 22.19 10.17 40.47
CA VAL A 89 21.97 11.08 39.32
C VAL A 89 22.29 10.40 37.99
N GLN A 90 23.38 9.63 37.90
CA GLN A 90 23.69 8.86 36.68
C GLN A 90 22.66 7.77 36.39
N LEU A 91 22.12 7.10 37.42
CA LEU A 91 21.11 6.05 37.26
C LEU A 91 19.76 6.62 36.79
N VAL A 92 19.40 7.83 37.23
CA VAL A 92 18.20 8.55 36.75
C VAL A 92 18.40 9.09 35.33
N ALA A 93 19.57 9.67 35.02
CA ALA A 93 19.89 10.22 33.70
C ALA A 93 19.95 9.16 32.59
N THR A 94 20.28 7.91 32.93
CA THR A 94 20.33 6.77 32.01
C THR A 94 19.03 5.95 31.95
N SER A 95 18.00 6.36 32.68
CA SER A 95 16.70 5.70 32.66
C SER A 95 16.05 5.82 31.27
N PRO A 96 15.41 4.76 30.74
CA PRO A 96 14.62 4.81 29.51
C PRO A 96 13.48 5.83 29.51
N TRP A 97 13.16 6.39 30.68
CA TRP A 97 12.08 7.35 30.90
C TRP A 97 12.58 8.77 31.19
N SER A 98 13.90 9.02 31.19
CA SER A 98 14.50 10.32 31.54
C SER A 98 14.01 11.47 30.65
N TRP A 99 13.81 11.19 29.37
CA TRP A 99 13.28 12.11 28.36
C TRP A 99 11.88 12.66 28.68
N LEU A 100 11.07 12.00 29.54
CA LEU A 100 9.74 12.52 29.93
C LEU A 100 9.81 13.82 30.73
N SER A 101 10.97 14.11 31.31
CA SER A 101 11.20 15.34 32.09
C SER A 101 11.68 16.51 31.23
N ASP A 102 12.17 16.24 30.01
CA ASP A 102 12.63 17.26 29.08
C ASP A 102 11.51 17.63 28.09
N PRO A 103 11.01 18.87 28.12
CA PRO A 103 9.93 19.30 27.23
C PRO A 103 10.29 19.22 25.74
N ASP A 104 11.57 19.38 25.37
CA ASP A 104 12.01 19.31 23.98
C ASP A 104 12.02 17.87 23.45
N GLU A 105 12.44 16.90 24.26
CA GLU A 105 12.40 15.48 23.87
C GLU A 105 10.98 14.95 23.78
N VAL A 106 10.11 15.34 24.71
CA VAL A 106 8.67 15.03 24.64
C VAL A 106 8.06 15.57 23.34
N LYS A 107 8.40 16.82 22.97
CA LYS A 107 7.97 17.42 21.70
C LYS A 107 8.48 16.63 20.49
N ASN A 108 9.76 16.25 20.47
CA ASN A 108 10.33 15.46 19.37
C ASN A 108 9.62 14.11 19.21
N PHE A 109 9.28 13.44 20.31
CA PHE A 109 8.48 12.22 20.27
C PHE A 109 7.11 12.45 19.63
N PHE A 110 6.40 13.53 19.97
CA PHE A 110 5.13 13.85 19.32
C PHE A 110 5.29 14.17 17.83
N VAL A 111 6.34 14.90 17.43
CA VAL A 111 6.65 15.14 16.01
C VAL A 111 6.85 13.81 15.28
N PHE A 112 7.63 12.89 15.87
CA PHE A 112 7.86 11.56 15.33
C PHE A 112 6.54 10.77 15.16
N ILE A 113 5.70 10.72 16.20
CA ILE A 113 4.40 10.02 16.13
C ILE A 113 3.47 10.62 15.07
N ILE A 114 3.37 11.96 15.00
CA ILE A 114 2.57 12.64 13.98
C ILE A 114 3.10 12.28 12.58
N SER A 115 4.42 12.27 12.39
CA SER A 115 5.03 11.93 11.11
C SER A 115 4.74 10.47 10.70
N LEU A 116 4.77 9.53 11.65
CA LEU A 116 4.45 8.13 11.41
C LEU A 116 2.97 7.96 11.03
N VAL A 117 2.06 8.64 11.72
CA VAL A 117 0.62 8.63 11.42
C VAL A 117 0.35 9.17 10.02
N VAL A 118 1.01 10.28 9.64
CA VAL A 118 0.89 10.86 8.30
C VAL A 118 1.41 9.88 7.24
N ALA A 119 2.57 9.25 7.47
CA ALA A 119 3.14 8.29 6.54
C ALA A 119 2.23 7.07 6.34
N VAL A 120 1.69 6.51 7.43
CA VAL A 120 0.74 5.39 7.37
C VAL A 120 -0.55 5.80 6.68
N ALA A 121 -1.09 7.00 6.95
CA ALA A 121 -2.30 7.50 6.29
C ALA A 121 -2.10 7.67 4.78
N ALA A 122 -0.92 8.18 4.36
CA ALA A 122 -0.55 8.31 2.95
C ALA A 122 -0.40 6.93 2.28
N ALA A 123 0.30 5.99 2.92
CA ALA A 123 0.45 4.62 2.41
C ALA A 123 -0.91 3.90 2.29
N ILE A 124 -1.83 4.13 3.23
CA ILE A 124 -3.20 3.59 3.14
C ILE A 124 -3.97 4.24 1.98
N GLU A 125 -3.82 5.55 1.73
CA GLU A 125 -4.47 6.22 0.59
C GLU A 125 -3.97 5.64 -0.75
N GLU A 126 -2.67 5.37 -0.85
CA GLU A 126 -2.01 4.79 -2.02
C GLU A 126 -2.40 3.33 -2.24
N PHE A 127 -2.31 2.50 -1.20
CA PHE A 127 -2.59 1.06 -1.31
C PHE A 127 -4.03 0.74 -1.73
N PHE A 128 -5.00 1.54 -1.28
CA PHE A 128 -6.42 1.23 -1.52
C PHE A 128 -7.02 1.94 -2.73
N ASN A 129 -6.30 2.87 -3.39
CA ASN A 129 -6.77 3.65 -4.54
C ASN A 129 -8.22 4.14 -4.37
N PHE A 130 -8.56 4.63 -3.17
CA PHE A 130 -9.94 4.99 -2.80
C PHE A 130 -10.56 6.05 -3.73
N GLY A 131 -9.71 6.90 -4.32
CA GLY A 131 -10.12 7.94 -5.26
C GLY A 131 -10.72 7.37 -6.56
N GLU A 132 -10.08 6.39 -7.18
CA GLU A 132 -10.57 5.74 -8.40
C GLU A 132 -11.74 4.81 -8.10
N LYS A 133 -11.62 4.02 -7.03
CA LYS A 133 -12.62 3.03 -6.65
C LYS A 133 -13.98 3.67 -6.29
N HIS A 134 -13.96 4.83 -5.63
CA HIS A 134 -15.20 5.58 -5.37
C HIS A 134 -15.89 6.04 -6.66
N ARG A 135 -15.11 6.50 -7.65
CA ARG A 135 -15.65 7.01 -8.92
C ARG A 135 -16.35 5.90 -9.70
N ASN A 136 -15.78 4.69 -9.73
CA ASN A 136 -16.36 3.55 -10.41
C ASN A 136 -17.71 3.15 -9.79
N TYR A 137 -17.76 2.99 -8.46
CA TYR A 137 -19.02 2.68 -7.77
C TYR A 137 -20.08 3.77 -7.92
N ARG A 138 -19.67 5.05 -7.86
CA ARG A 138 -20.60 6.16 -8.11
C ARG A 138 -21.13 6.11 -9.55
N LYS A 139 -20.25 5.91 -10.54
CA LYS A 139 -20.63 5.81 -11.94
C LYS A 139 -21.61 4.67 -12.17
N ALA A 140 -21.34 3.48 -11.63
CA ALA A 140 -22.24 2.33 -11.72
C ALA A 140 -23.61 2.64 -11.10
N ALA A 141 -23.65 3.23 -9.89
CA ALA A 141 -24.91 3.61 -9.24
C ALA A 141 -25.71 4.63 -10.09
N GLU A 142 -25.06 5.69 -10.58
CA GLU A 142 -25.73 6.70 -11.42
C GLU A 142 -26.20 6.11 -12.76
N GLN A 143 -25.44 5.19 -13.35
CA GLN A 143 -25.84 4.47 -14.56
C GLN A 143 -27.06 3.58 -14.32
N MET A 144 -27.06 2.77 -13.26
CA MET A 144 -28.20 1.92 -12.88
C MET A 144 -29.47 2.72 -12.64
N LYS A 145 -29.34 3.84 -11.92
CA LYS A 145 -30.43 4.79 -11.71
C LYS A 145 -30.92 5.38 -13.03
N GLY A 146 -30.00 5.82 -13.88
CA GLY A 146 -30.31 6.35 -15.19
C GLY A 146 -31.04 5.35 -16.10
N GLU A 147 -30.60 4.09 -16.13
CA GLU A 147 -31.26 3.03 -16.90
C GLU A 147 -32.65 2.71 -16.36
N TYR A 148 -32.86 2.73 -15.03
CA TYR A 148 -34.19 2.56 -14.44
C TYR A 148 -35.17 3.64 -14.88
N TRP A 149 -34.75 4.91 -14.86
CA TRP A 149 -35.59 6.02 -15.34
C TRP A 149 -35.86 5.95 -16.84
N LYS A 150 -34.87 5.56 -17.66
CA LYS A 150 -35.09 5.36 -19.09
C LYS A 150 -36.05 4.21 -19.38
N PHE A 151 -35.94 3.12 -18.63
CA PHE A 151 -36.82 1.96 -18.76
C PHE A 151 -38.27 2.31 -18.40
N THR A 152 -38.49 2.91 -17.22
CA THR A 152 -39.83 3.28 -16.74
C THR A 152 -40.49 4.36 -17.60
N GLN A 153 -39.72 5.29 -18.16
CA GLN A 153 -40.26 6.31 -19.07
C GLN A 153 -40.30 5.85 -20.54
N LEU A 154 -39.93 4.60 -20.84
CA LEU A 154 -39.76 4.08 -22.20
C LEU A 154 -38.98 5.05 -23.11
N SER A 155 -37.93 5.67 -22.58
CA SER A 155 -37.16 6.69 -23.27
C SER A 155 -35.79 6.17 -23.72
N GLY A 156 -35.12 6.92 -24.59
CA GLY A 156 -33.79 6.56 -25.10
C GLY A 156 -33.80 5.20 -25.80
N PRO A 157 -33.01 4.20 -25.35
CA PRO A 157 -32.96 2.86 -25.96
C PRO A 157 -34.27 2.07 -25.93
N TYR A 158 -35.23 2.48 -25.08
CA TYR A 158 -36.50 1.80 -24.88
C TYR A 158 -37.66 2.39 -25.68
N SER A 159 -37.46 3.52 -26.37
CA SER A 159 -38.52 4.21 -27.13
C SER A 159 -39.13 3.35 -28.24
N LYS A 160 -38.35 2.43 -28.81
CA LYS A 160 -38.82 1.49 -29.84
C LYS A 160 -39.97 0.60 -29.36
N TYR A 161 -40.05 0.29 -28.07
CA TYR A 161 -41.12 -0.55 -27.51
C TYR A 161 -42.44 0.21 -27.36
N GLN A 162 -42.40 1.55 -27.33
CA GLN A 162 -43.58 2.40 -27.25
C GLN A 162 -44.33 2.49 -28.58
N THR A 163 -43.62 2.37 -29.71
CA THR A 163 -44.24 2.45 -31.04
C THR A 163 -44.89 1.14 -31.46
N ASP A 164 -44.31 0.00 -31.07
CA ASP A 164 -44.83 -1.33 -31.42
C ASP A 164 -46.10 -1.72 -30.64
N THR A 165 -46.40 -1.01 -29.56
CA THR A 165 -47.50 -1.37 -28.66
C THR A 165 -48.33 -0.14 -28.29
N ALA A 166 -49.64 -0.18 -28.54
CA ALA A 166 -50.55 0.94 -28.24
C ALA A 166 -50.80 1.15 -26.73
N ASP A 167 -50.28 0.27 -25.87
CA ASP A 167 -50.56 0.20 -24.44
C ASP A 167 -49.27 0.18 -23.60
N TYR A 168 -49.20 1.03 -22.57
CA TYR A 168 -47.99 1.27 -21.77
C TYR A 168 -47.51 0.04 -20.98
N PRO A 169 -48.36 -0.69 -20.22
CA PRO A 169 -47.97 -1.91 -19.52
C PRO A 169 -47.34 -2.96 -20.43
N THR A 170 -47.90 -3.12 -21.63
CA THR A 170 -47.42 -4.12 -22.59
C THR A 170 -46.08 -3.70 -23.18
N ALA A 171 -45.88 -2.40 -23.48
CA ALA A 171 -44.59 -1.85 -23.88
C ALA A 171 -43.52 -1.96 -22.79
N LEU A 172 -43.89 -1.76 -21.53
CA LEU A 172 -42.98 -1.91 -20.38
C LEU A 172 -42.53 -3.36 -20.20
N LYS A 173 -43.44 -4.32 -20.34
CA LYS A 173 -43.14 -5.76 -20.29
C LYS A 173 -42.20 -6.20 -21.42
N SER A 174 -42.37 -5.67 -22.63
CA SER A 174 -41.48 -5.98 -23.77
C SER A 174 -40.09 -5.34 -23.64
N ALA A 175 -40.00 -4.15 -23.04
CA ALA A 175 -38.74 -3.46 -22.75
C ALA A 175 -37.91 -4.12 -21.63
N TYR A 176 -38.55 -4.91 -20.75
CA TYR A 176 -37.97 -5.45 -19.53
C TYR A 176 -36.69 -6.26 -19.75
N LEU A 177 -36.67 -7.18 -20.72
CA LEU A 177 -35.49 -8.01 -20.97
C LEU A 177 -34.28 -7.18 -21.41
N SER A 178 -34.50 -6.14 -22.23
CA SER A 178 -33.42 -5.21 -22.59
C SER A 178 -32.93 -4.38 -21.40
N PHE A 179 -33.79 -4.11 -20.42
CA PHE A 179 -33.38 -3.47 -19.19
C PHE A 179 -32.51 -4.39 -18.34
N VAL A 180 -32.95 -5.62 -18.09
CA VAL A 180 -32.16 -6.63 -17.35
C VAL A 180 -30.78 -6.81 -17.98
N GLN A 181 -30.71 -6.97 -19.30
CA GLN A 181 -29.44 -7.12 -20.00
C GLN A 181 -28.49 -5.93 -19.78
N ARG A 182 -29.00 -4.69 -19.80
CA ARG A 182 -28.18 -3.50 -19.56
C ARG A 182 -27.72 -3.40 -18.11
N ILE A 183 -28.56 -3.76 -17.15
CA ILE A 183 -28.19 -3.79 -15.73
C ILE A 183 -27.13 -4.85 -15.47
N GLU A 184 -27.31 -6.07 -15.98
CA GLU A 184 -26.30 -7.13 -15.81
C GLU A 184 -24.99 -6.77 -16.50
N GLN A 185 -25.01 -6.10 -17.67
CA GLN A 185 -23.79 -5.58 -18.29
C GLN A 185 -23.08 -4.57 -17.40
N ILE A 186 -23.80 -3.64 -16.76
CA ILE A 186 -23.19 -2.67 -15.82
C ILE A 186 -22.52 -3.41 -14.65
N ILE A 187 -23.12 -4.50 -14.17
CA ILE A 187 -22.57 -5.30 -13.08
C ILE A 187 -21.34 -6.08 -13.54
N GLU A 188 -21.40 -6.69 -14.73
CA GLU A 188 -20.29 -7.42 -15.33
C GLU A 188 -19.09 -6.51 -15.62
N ASP A 189 -19.34 -5.31 -16.16
CA ASP A 189 -18.30 -4.31 -16.43
C ASP A 189 -17.59 -3.87 -15.14
N ASP A 190 -18.32 -3.69 -14.03
CA ASP A 190 -17.75 -3.34 -12.72
C ASP A 190 -16.90 -4.49 -12.16
N VAL A 191 -17.38 -5.74 -12.23
CA VAL A 191 -16.63 -6.92 -11.77
C VAL A 191 -15.37 -7.12 -12.61
N SER A 192 -15.48 -7.02 -13.93
CA SER A 192 -14.36 -7.20 -14.85
C SER A 192 -13.29 -6.12 -14.65
N SER A 193 -13.69 -4.88 -14.37
CA SER A 193 -12.75 -3.81 -14.02
C SER A 193 -11.86 -4.19 -12.83
N PHE A 194 -12.32 -4.99 -11.86
CA PHE A 194 -11.48 -5.40 -10.73
C PHE A 194 -10.50 -6.52 -11.08
N ILE A 195 -10.91 -7.46 -11.94
CA ILE A 195 -10.08 -8.60 -12.33
C ILE A 195 -8.99 -8.13 -13.31
N THR A 196 -9.37 -7.34 -14.32
CA THR A 196 -8.43 -6.85 -15.34
C THR A 196 -7.34 -5.95 -14.75
N LEU A 197 -7.66 -5.07 -13.81
CA LEU A 197 -6.65 -4.21 -13.17
C LEU A 197 -5.64 -5.01 -12.33
N ALA A 198 -6.08 -6.12 -11.71
CA ALA A 198 -5.18 -6.99 -10.96
C ALA A 198 -4.23 -7.75 -11.90
N ASP A 199 -4.76 -8.28 -13.01
CA ASP A 199 -3.96 -9.02 -14.00
C ASP A 199 -2.97 -8.11 -14.75
N GLU A 200 -3.37 -6.89 -15.10
CA GLU A 200 -2.49 -5.90 -15.74
C GLU A 200 -1.36 -5.45 -14.81
N GLN A 201 -1.65 -5.17 -13.53
CA GLN A 201 -0.62 -4.81 -12.56
C GLN A 201 0.37 -5.95 -12.35
N LEU A 202 -0.12 -7.19 -12.23
CA LEU A 202 0.75 -8.37 -12.12
C LEU A 202 1.63 -8.54 -13.35
N ALA A 203 1.12 -8.27 -14.55
CA ALA A 203 1.91 -8.33 -15.79
C ALA A 203 2.99 -7.24 -15.84
N GLU A 204 2.67 -6.03 -15.38
CA GLU A 204 3.61 -4.90 -15.30
C GLU A 204 4.74 -5.18 -14.30
N ASP A 205 4.38 -5.62 -13.09
CA ASP A 205 5.33 -5.95 -12.02
C ASP A 205 6.24 -7.11 -12.43
N ASN A 206 5.68 -8.14 -13.07
CA ASN A 206 6.48 -9.25 -13.62
C ASN A 206 7.46 -8.77 -14.70
N ARG A 207 7.05 -7.84 -15.58
CA ARG A 207 7.95 -7.26 -16.58
C ARG A 207 9.06 -6.44 -15.92
N GLN A 208 8.74 -5.68 -14.88
CA GLN A 208 9.72 -4.88 -14.16
C GLN A 208 10.72 -5.76 -13.39
N ILE A 209 10.25 -6.81 -12.71
CA ILE A 209 11.10 -7.79 -12.04
C ILE A 209 12.05 -8.45 -13.04
N GLN A 210 11.57 -8.84 -14.21
CA GLN A 210 12.41 -9.44 -15.27
C GLN A 210 13.50 -8.49 -15.75
N LYS A 211 13.19 -7.19 -15.94
CA LYS A 211 14.20 -6.19 -16.29
C LYS A 211 15.25 -6.04 -15.20
N THR A 212 14.84 -5.90 -13.95
CA THR A 212 15.76 -5.78 -12.82
C THR A 212 16.64 -7.02 -12.70
N LEU A 213 16.09 -8.22 -12.87
CA LEU A 213 16.85 -9.47 -12.87
C LEU A 213 17.88 -9.51 -14.01
N GLN A 214 17.49 -9.07 -15.21
CA GLN A 214 18.39 -9.01 -16.35
C GLN A 214 19.53 -8.01 -16.14
N GLU A 215 19.22 -6.82 -15.62
CA GLU A 215 20.22 -5.80 -15.29
C GLU A 215 21.19 -6.29 -14.20
N THR A 216 20.65 -6.95 -13.16
CA THR A 216 21.46 -7.51 -12.07
C THR A 216 22.38 -8.61 -12.59
N GLN A 217 21.87 -9.50 -13.47
CA GLN A 217 22.66 -10.57 -14.07
C GLN A 217 23.79 -9.99 -14.94
N GLN A 218 23.48 -8.99 -15.78
CA GLN A 218 24.50 -8.31 -16.58
C GLN A 218 25.58 -7.63 -15.73
N ALA A 219 25.21 -7.05 -14.58
CA ALA A 219 26.16 -6.47 -13.65
C ALA A 219 27.07 -7.54 -13.01
N VAL A 220 26.51 -8.69 -12.64
CA VAL A 220 27.28 -9.84 -12.11
C VAL A 220 28.24 -10.38 -13.18
N ASP A 221 27.80 -10.52 -14.42
CA ASP A 221 28.65 -11.02 -15.51
C ASP A 221 29.83 -10.06 -15.78
N LYS A 222 29.59 -8.75 -15.73
CA LYS A 222 30.64 -7.73 -15.82
C LYS A 222 31.65 -7.86 -14.68
N LEU A 223 31.17 -8.00 -13.45
CA LEU A 223 32.02 -8.19 -12.27
C LEU A 223 32.85 -9.47 -12.37
N ASN A 224 32.26 -10.60 -12.79
CA ASN A 224 32.96 -11.86 -13.00
C ASN A 224 34.02 -11.74 -14.10
N HIS A 225 33.72 -11.01 -15.17
CA HIS A 225 34.68 -10.74 -16.22
C HIS A 225 35.87 -9.92 -15.70
N GLU A 226 35.63 -8.84 -14.96
CA GLU A 226 36.69 -8.04 -14.33
C GLU A 226 37.51 -8.84 -13.32
N LEU A 227 36.86 -9.69 -12.51
CA LEU A 227 37.53 -10.58 -11.56
C LEU A 227 38.47 -11.56 -12.26
N ASN A 228 38.04 -12.15 -13.39
CA ASN A 228 38.88 -13.02 -14.20
C ASN A 228 40.07 -12.28 -14.80
N ARG A 229 39.88 -11.03 -15.25
CA ARG A 229 40.97 -10.20 -15.77
C ARG A 229 42.01 -9.93 -14.70
N VAL A 230 41.60 -9.60 -13.49
CA VAL A 230 42.51 -9.40 -12.35
C VAL A 230 43.22 -10.70 -11.96
N THR A 231 42.49 -11.82 -11.88
CA THR A 231 43.08 -13.14 -11.57
C THR A 231 44.17 -13.53 -12.57
N LEU A 232 43.92 -13.32 -13.88
CA LEU A 232 44.90 -13.59 -14.94
C LEU A 232 46.12 -12.68 -14.83
N GLN A 233 45.93 -11.40 -14.48
CA GLN A 233 47.04 -10.47 -14.22
C GLN A 233 47.89 -10.92 -13.02
N MET A 234 47.26 -11.38 -11.93
CA MET A 234 47.96 -11.89 -10.75
C MET A 234 48.76 -13.17 -11.06
N GLN A 235 48.20 -14.08 -11.86
CA GLN A 235 48.86 -15.33 -12.25
C GLN A 235 50.05 -15.11 -13.18
N ALA A 236 50.01 -14.07 -14.04
CA ALA A 236 51.13 -13.70 -14.91
C ALA A 236 52.32 -13.06 -14.16
N ILE A 237 52.12 -12.62 -12.91
CA ILE A 237 53.17 -12.02 -12.06
C ILE A 237 53.80 -13.08 -11.14
N ALA A 238 53.14 -14.22 -10.90
CA ALA A 238 53.71 -15.31 -10.12
C ALA A 238 54.80 -16.07 -10.92
N PRO A 239 56.00 -16.31 -10.34
CA PRO A 239 57.05 -17.05 -11.05
C PRO A 239 56.61 -18.51 -11.29
N PRO A 240 57.06 -19.17 -12.38
CA PRO A 240 56.68 -20.55 -12.67
C PRO A 240 57.21 -21.49 -11.59
N LEU A 241 56.38 -22.42 -11.10
CA LEU A 241 56.86 -23.55 -10.30
C LEU A 241 57.73 -24.43 -11.20
N GLU A 242 59.04 -24.43 -10.97
CA GLU A 242 59.98 -25.30 -11.68
C GLU A 242 59.70 -26.79 -11.37
N PRO A 243 59.87 -27.70 -12.35
CA PRO A 243 59.64 -29.12 -12.15
C PRO A 243 60.76 -29.74 -11.30
N GLU A 244 60.38 -30.62 -10.38
CA GLU A 244 61.29 -31.55 -9.71
C GLU A 244 62.11 -32.32 -10.76
N THR A 245 63.45 -32.24 -10.70
CA THR A 245 64.34 -33.19 -11.40
C THR A 245 65.57 -33.47 -10.54
N GLU A 246 65.78 -34.76 -10.32
CA GLU A 246 66.82 -35.45 -9.54
C GLU A 246 68.28 -35.08 -9.89
N ALA A 247 69.16 -35.05 -8.88
CA ALA A 247 70.41 -35.83 -8.77
C ALA A 247 71.23 -35.35 -7.53
N GLN A 248 71.24 -36.09 -6.41
CA GLN A 248 72.25 -37.10 -5.98
C GLN A 248 73.55 -36.53 -5.34
N PRO A 249 74.24 -37.31 -4.48
CA PRO A 249 74.21 -37.27 -3.02
C PRO A 249 75.42 -36.50 -2.45
N ILE A 250 75.52 -36.31 -1.12
CA ILE A 250 76.76 -36.45 -0.29
C ILE A 250 76.55 -35.86 1.12
N SER A 251 76.92 -36.71 2.09
CA SER A 251 77.27 -36.48 3.51
C SER A 251 76.22 -35.95 4.48
N GLU A 252 75.54 -36.89 5.13
CA GLU A 252 75.12 -36.76 6.53
C GLU A 252 76.36 -36.66 7.43
N GLU A 253 76.55 -35.51 8.06
CA GLU A 253 77.33 -35.41 9.30
C GLU A 253 76.37 -34.98 10.42
N THR A 254 75.89 -35.99 11.13
CA THR A 254 75.52 -36.06 12.55
C THR A 254 75.30 -34.77 13.35
N SER A 255 74.06 -34.61 13.84
CA SER A 255 73.70 -34.45 15.28
C SER A 255 72.32 -33.78 15.34
N GLY A 256 71.25 -34.50 15.67
CA GLY A 256 70.80 -34.66 17.04
C GLY A 256 69.82 -33.50 17.38
N ILE A 257 68.63 -33.66 17.95
CA ILE A 257 68.06 -34.65 18.87
C ILE A 257 66.59 -34.21 19.01
N ILE A 258 65.64 -35.16 18.89
CA ILE A 258 64.43 -35.39 19.74
C ILE A 258 63.45 -34.20 19.95
N ALA A 259 62.12 -34.29 19.88
CA ALA A 259 61.10 -35.24 19.42
C ALA A 259 59.75 -34.53 19.74
N ALA A 260 58.74 -34.72 18.89
CA ALA A 260 57.32 -34.61 19.29
C ALA A 260 56.90 -35.94 19.99
N PRO A 261 55.62 -36.24 20.32
CA PRO A 261 54.36 -35.47 20.41
C PRO A 261 53.65 -35.87 21.76
N PRO A 262 52.30 -35.96 21.95
CA PRO A 262 51.17 -35.58 21.10
C PRO A 262 49.99 -34.83 21.78
N ASN A 263 49.11 -34.36 20.89
CA ASN A 263 47.64 -34.20 20.95
C ASN A 263 46.90 -34.99 22.05
N PRO A 264 45.69 -34.55 22.43
CA PRO A 264 44.49 -34.73 21.59
C PRO A 264 44.03 -33.50 20.81
#